data_AF-A0A2E5NTF8-F1
#
_entry.id   AF-A0A2E5NTF8-F1
#
_cell.length_a   1.000
_cell.length_b   1.000
_cell.length_c   1.000
_cell.angle_alpha   90.00
_cell.angle_beta   90.00
_cell.angle_gamma   90.00
#
_symmetry.space_group_name_H-M   'P 1'
#
loop_
_entity.id
_entity.type
_entity.pdbx_description
1 polymer ?
#
loop_
_entity_poly.entity_id
_entity_poly.type
_entity_poly.pdbx_seq_one_letter_code
_entity_poly.pdbx_strand_id
1 'polypeptide(L)' 'MVPIDTEKTGIRVTAPGASEAELAAIAAAVEALWPSPQAELMVPPPPPPWRFSGRWWYGGDRMRYDF' A
#
# COMPACT_ATOMS: atom_id res chain seq x y z
N MET A 1 -15.00 -14.92 22.11
CA MET A 1 -14.31 -13.75 21.54
C MET A 1 -14.92 -13.47 20.18
N VAL A 2 -15.51 -12.29 19.99
CA VAL A 2 -16.17 -11.91 18.74
C VAL A 2 -15.23 -10.99 17.96
N PRO A 3 -14.87 -11.32 16.71
CA PRO A 3 -14.05 -10.44 15.87
C PRO A 3 -14.81 -9.17 15.50
N ILE A 4 -14.08 -8.07 15.31
CA ILE A 4 -14.63 -6.82 14.77
C ILE A 4 -14.19 -6.71 13.31
N ASP A 5 -15.19 -6.55 12.44
CA ASP A 5 -14.97 -6.22 11.03
C ASP A 5 -14.91 -4.70 10.91
N THR A 6 -13.85 -4.18 10.28
CA THR A 6 -13.71 -2.75 10.00
C THR A 6 -14.35 -2.46 8.63
N GLU A 7 -15.57 -1.96 8.66
CA GLU A 7 -16.43 -1.73 7.50
C GLU A 7 -15.80 -0.86 6.41
N LYS A 8 -14.90 0.05 6.80
CA LYS A 8 -14.25 1.00 5.87
C LYS A 8 -13.03 0.43 5.12
N THR A 9 -12.36 -0.58 5.68
CA THR A 9 -11.10 -1.10 5.11
C THR A 9 -11.19 -2.56 4.66
N GLY A 10 -12.27 -3.27 5.03
CA GLY A 10 -12.41 -4.70 4.75
C GLY A 10 -11.47 -5.58 5.59
N ILE A 11 -10.90 -5.05 6.67
CA ILE A 11 -9.96 -5.76 7.55
C ILE A 11 -10.72 -6.36 8.72
N ARG A 12 -10.42 -7.62 9.02
CA ARG A 12 -10.91 -8.32 10.20
C ARG A 12 -9.85 -8.34 11.29
N VAL A 13 -10.17 -7.81 12.47
CA VAL A 13 -9.23 -7.75 13.61
C VAL A 13 -9.50 -8.87 14.60
N THR A 14 -8.44 -9.61 14.96
CA THR A 14 -8.46 -10.65 16.01
C THR A 14 -7.24 -10.51 16.92
N ALA A 15 -7.46 -10.43 18.24
CA ALA A 15 -6.40 -10.33 19.25
C ALA A 15 -6.70 -11.25 20.44
N PRO A 16 -6.03 -12.41 20.56
CA PRO A 16 -6.25 -13.33 21.68
C PRO A 16 -5.96 -12.68 23.04
N GLY A 17 -6.91 -12.83 23.98
CA GLY A 17 -6.77 -12.29 25.34
C GLY A 17 -7.13 -10.81 25.50
N ALA A 18 -7.42 -10.10 24.41
CA ALA A 18 -7.87 -8.72 24.46
C ALA A 18 -9.32 -8.64 24.97
N SER A 19 -9.57 -7.66 25.83
CA SER A 19 -10.91 -7.19 26.18
C SER A 19 -11.60 -6.54 24.98
N GLU A 20 -12.91 -6.34 25.10
CA GLU A 20 -13.71 -5.65 24.08
C GLU A 20 -13.22 -4.22 23.82
N ALA A 21 -12.84 -3.50 24.88
CA ALA A 21 -12.29 -2.15 24.77
C ALA A 21 -10.94 -2.14 24.04
N GLU A 22 -10.08 -3.13 24.28
CA GLU A 22 -8.80 -3.26 23.58
C GLU A 22 -8.99 -3.64 22.11
N LEU A 23 -9.93 -4.55 21.81
CA LEU A 23 -10.30 -4.88 20.43
C LEU A 23 -10.83 -3.65 19.67
N ALA A 24 -11.67 -2.83 20.31
CA ALA A 24 -12.17 -1.59 19.74
C ALA A 24 -11.04 -0.56 19.49
N ALA A 25 -10.10 -0.43 20.43
CA ALA A 25 -8.95 0.45 20.27
C ALA A 25 -8.04 0.02 19.11
N ILE A 26 -7.82 -1.29 18.95
CA ILE A 26 -7.03 -1.84 17.83
C ILE A 26 -7.74 -1.59 16.50
N ALA A 27 -9.07 -1.84 16.43
CA ALA A 27 -9.85 -1.57 15.22
C ALA A 27 -9.77 -0.08 14.83
N ALA A 28 -9.94 0.84 15.78
CA ALA A 28 -9.83 2.28 15.54
C ALA A 28 -8.42 2.69 15.06
N ALA A 29 -7.36 2.10 15.62
CA ALA A 29 -5.99 2.37 15.20
C ALA A 29 -5.73 1.86 13.77
N VAL A 30 -6.23 0.68 13.42
CA VAL A 30 -6.17 0.14 12.05
C VAL A 30 -6.86 1.09 11.09
N GLU A 31 -8.09 1.50 11.38
CA GLU A 31 -8.84 2.43 10.51
C GLU A 31 -8.15 3.79 10.34
N ALA A 32 -7.52 4.31 11.39
CA ALA A 32 -6.82 5.59 11.36
C ALA A 32 -5.50 5.54 10.56
N LEU A 33 -4.81 4.40 10.60
CA LEU A 33 -3.50 4.21 9.97
C LEU A 33 -3.58 3.54 8.61
N TRP A 34 -4.70 2.90 8.27
CA TRP A 34 -4.80 2.17 7.03
C TRP A 34 -4.71 3.13 5.84
N PRO A 35 -3.86 2.84 4.84
CA PRO A 35 -3.79 3.65 3.65
C PRO A 35 -5.14 3.64 2.93
N SER A 36 -5.62 4.82 2.55
CA SER A 36 -6.78 4.92 1.66
C SER A 36 -6.49 4.15 0.35
N PRO A 37 -7.48 3.47 -0.24
CA PRO A 37 -7.32 2.70 -1.49
C PRO A 37 -6.90 3.54 -2.72
N GLN A 38 -6.63 4.84 -2.54
CA GLN A 38 -6.25 5.82 -3.55
C GLN A 38 -5.08 6.69 -3.09
N ALA A 39 -4.13 6.16 -2.31
CA ALA A 39 -2.78 6.66 -2.53
C ALA A 39 -2.43 6.24 -3.96
N GLU A 40 -2.72 7.09 -4.95
CA GLU A 40 -2.23 6.91 -6.31
C GLU A 40 -0.75 6.57 -6.17
N LEU A 41 -0.38 5.35 -6.55
CA LEU A 41 1.02 5.02 -6.75
C LEU A 41 1.46 5.97 -7.85
N MET A 42 2.01 7.11 -7.44
CA MET A 42 2.55 8.09 -8.35
C MET A 42 3.76 7.43 -8.97
N VAL A 43 3.55 6.74 -10.10
CA VAL A 43 4.63 6.11 -10.85
C VAL A 43 5.55 7.27 -11.23
N PRO A 44 6.78 7.32 -10.68
CA PRO A 44 7.68 8.41 -11.02
C PRO A 44 7.90 8.35 -12.53
N PRO A 45 8.02 9.52 -13.20
CA PRO A 45 8.30 9.54 -14.61
C PRO A 45 9.58 8.74 -14.89
N PRO A 46 9.68 8.09 -16.06
CA PRO A 46 10.90 7.36 -16.42
C PRO A 46 12.10 8.32 -16.32
N PRO A 47 13.24 7.84 -15.79
CA PRO A 47 14.40 8.70 -15.63
C PRO A 47 14.86 9.20 -17.01
N PRO A 48 15.36 10.45 -17.09
CA PRO A 48 15.84 11.00 -18.35
C PRO A 48 17.03 10.18 -18.88
N PRO A 49 17.34 10.28 -20.19
CA PRO A 49 18.54 9.67 -20.75
C PRO A 49 19.79 10.13 -19.99
N TRP A 50 20.66 9.18 -19.66
CA TRP A 50 21.91 9.47 -18.95
C TRP A 50 23.10 8.85 -19.66
N ARG A 51 24.31 9.39 -19.41
CA ARG A 51 25.53 8.99 -20.11
C ARG A 51 26.61 8.50 -19.14
N PHE A 52 27.16 7.32 -19.42
CA PHE A 52 28.27 6.75 -18.68
C PHE A 52 29.24 6.01 -19.63
N SER A 53 30.54 6.24 -19.45
CA SER A 53 31.59 5.70 -20.34
C SER A 53 31.31 5.92 -21.84
N GLY A 54 30.86 7.14 -22.17
CA GLY A 54 30.53 7.53 -23.54
C GLY A 54 29.22 6.97 -24.11
N ARG A 55 28.58 5.99 -23.46
CA ARG A 55 27.33 5.34 -23.89
C ARG A 55 26.10 6.00 -23.28
N TRP A 56 25.05 6.11 -24.07
CA TRP A 56 23.75 6.59 -23.63
C TRP A 56 22.90 5.44 -23.09
N TRP A 57 22.24 5.68 -21.97
CA TRP A 57 21.34 4.77 -21.28
C TRP A 57 19.98 5.44 -21.15
N TYR A 58 18.93 4.73 -21.52
CA TYR A 58 17.54 5.18 -21.43
C TYR A 58 16.88 4.33 -20.36
N GLY A 59 16.45 4.94 -19.26
CA GLY A 59 15.69 4.23 -18.23
C GLY A 59 14.19 4.40 -18.45
N GLY A 60 13.42 3.48 -17.89
CA GLY A 60 12.00 3.33 -18.18
C GLY A 60 11.77 1.95 -18.81
N ASP A 61 10.92 1.18 -18.15
CA ASP A 61 10.52 -0.13 -18.62
C ASP A 61 9.96 0.01 -20.04
N ARG A 62 10.55 -0.73 -20.99
CA ARG A 62 9.84 -1.02 -22.23
C ARG A 62 8.67 -1.89 -21.81
N MET A 63 7.53 -1.27 -21.52
CA MET A 63 6.24 -1.92 -21.66
C MET A 63 6.11 -2.38 -23.12
N ARG A 64 6.70 -3.55 -23.41
CA ARG A 64 6.31 -4.37 -24.55
C ARG A 64 4.91 -4.88 -24.21
N TYR A 65 3.90 -4.15 -24.65
CA TYR A 65 2.62 -4.77 -24.91
C TYR A 65 2.78 -5.52 -26.23
N ASP A 66 3.11 -6.81 -26.13
CA ASP A 66 2.89 -7.75 -27.22
C ASP A 66 1.43 -8.22 -27.10
N PHE A 67 0.63 -7.94 -28.13
CA PHE A 67 -0.75 -8.42 -28.30
C PHE A 67 -0.78 -9.78 -28.99
#